data_AF-A0A7J9KF78-F1
#
_entry.id   AF-A0A7J9KF78-F1
#
_cell.length_a   1.000
_cell.length_b   1.000
_cell.length_c   1.000
_cell.angle_alpha   90.00
_cell.angle_beta   90.00
_cell.angle_gamma   90.00
#
_symmetry.space_group_name_H-M   'P 1'
#
loop_
_entity.id
_entity.type
_entity.pdbx_description
1 polymer ?
#
loop_
_entity_poly.entity_id
_entity_poly.type
_entity_poly.pdbx_seq_one_letter_code
_entity_poly.pdbx_strand_id
1 'polypeptide(L)'
;MKIIEEELGPIGSFFSYISEEPVAAASFGQVYRGCTLDGSDVAVKVQRPNLRHVVVRDVYILRLGDAHSHFSFMQVPKVFQHLTRKRVLTMEWMVGESSTDLLSITTSSSIKHGSKYLERQKVDAKRRLLDLVNKGVEASLTQLLETGMLHADPHPGNLRYTASGRIGFLDFGLLCRMEKKHQFAMLASIVHIVNGDWSSLLQALTEMDVVRPGTNIRRVTMDLEDALGEVELKDGIPDIKFSRVLGKIWSVALKYHFRMPPYYTLVLRSLASLEGLAVAADPSFKTFEAAYPFVVRKLLTENSAETRKILHSVVVVLNRKKEFRWERLALFMRVGATGRSLQLVEASSGETSLDNLPSRTDGVFDVAYLLLRLLPSKDGVVLRRLIMTADGASLVRAAVSKEAKAFRFQLCKIIADILYQRMVKALGQLMPASQYSYKLRLAGGQQNTELHPSARLSTSSTVYDYQSLLSDRRLKLILSKILNSARKEPALMLRFYWVSFVTFIAASALAFHRLLISLSAAYIGPASFIPKRFAMSA
;
A
#
# COMPACT_ATOMS: atom_id res chain seq x y z
N MET A 1 -16.04 25.37 35.61
CA MET A 1 -17.52 25.39 35.52
C MET A 1 -18.08 26.73 35.08
N LYS A 2 -17.76 27.87 35.72
CA LYS A 2 -18.27 29.20 35.33
C LYS A 2 -18.23 29.53 33.83
N ILE A 3 -17.13 29.22 33.13
CA ILE A 3 -17.01 29.45 31.67
C ILE A 3 -18.01 28.62 30.85
N ILE A 4 -18.34 27.39 31.30
CA ILE A 4 -19.34 26.54 30.64
C ILE A 4 -20.72 27.18 30.78
N GLU A 5 -21.06 27.64 32.00
CA GLU A 5 -22.34 28.29 32.28
C GLU A 5 -22.51 29.61 31.53
N GLU A 6 -21.44 30.39 31.40
CA GLU A 6 -21.43 31.64 30.62
C GLU A 6 -21.66 31.40 29.12
N GLU A 7 -21.19 30.29 28.55
CA GLU A 7 -21.28 30.03 27.10
C GLU A 7 -22.53 29.24 26.70
N LEU A 8 -22.95 28.29 27.53
CA LEU A 8 -24.06 27.36 27.22
C LEU A 8 -25.32 27.65 28.03
N GLY A 9 -25.22 28.27 29.21
CA GLY A 9 -26.29 28.37 30.21
C GLY A 9 -26.14 27.32 31.33
N PRO A 10 -27.15 27.17 32.21
CA PRO A 10 -27.07 26.27 33.37
C PRO A 10 -26.66 24.85 32.97
N ILE A 11 -25.64 24.29 33.62
CA ILE A 11 -25.06 22.98 33.25
C ILE A 11 -26.11 21.87 33.25
N GLY A 12 -26.98 21.85 34.27
CA GLY A 12 -28.03 20.83 34.42
C GLY A 12 -29.08 20.82 33.29
N SER A 13 -29.13 21.86 32.46
CA SER A 13 -30.00 21.91 31.27
C SER A 13 -29.46 21.13 30.08
N PHE A 14 -28.16 20.76 30.09
CA PHE A 14 -27.50 20.12 28.95
C PHE A 14 -26.76 18.83 29.33
N PHE A 15 -26.30 18.71 30.57
CA PHE A 15 -25.51 17.58 31.05
C PHE A 15 -26.20 16.92 32.23
N SER A 16 -26.36 15.59 32.16
CA SER A 16 -26.78 14.75 33.28
C SER A 16 -25.64 14.57 34.29
N TYR A 17 -24.39 14.65 33.81
CA TYR A 17 -23.19 14.57 34.63
C TYR A 17 -22.05 15.36 33.98
N ILE A 18 -21.23 16.02 34.79
CA ILE A 18 -19.92 16.54 34.39
C ILE A 18 -18.93 16.36 35.54
N SER A 19 -17.70 15.93 35.24
CA SER A 19 -16.67 15.74 36.26
C SER A 19 -16.29 17.07 36.90
N GLU A 20 -16.15 17.12 38.23
CA GLU A 20 -15.74 18.35 38.92
C GLU A 20 -14.28 18.70 38.61
N GLU A 21 -13.43 17.67 38.57
CA GLU A 21 -12.03 17.79 38.20
C GLU A 21 -11.80 17.52 36.71
N PRO A 22 -10.81 18.21 36.09
CA PRO A 22 -10.44 17.96 34.71
C PRO A 22 -9.73 16.60 34.58
N VAL A 23 -10.15 15.80 33.60
CA VAL A 23 -9.59 14.48 33.30
C VAL A 23 -8.33 14.55 32.44
N ALA A 24 -8.12 15.66 31.73
CA ALA A 24 -6.91 15.89 30.95
C ALA A 24 -6.63 17.39 30.78
N ALA A 25 -5.36 17.72 30.58
CA ALA A 25 -4.94 19.05 30.13
C ALA A 25 -4.90 19.06 28.59
N ALA A 26 -5.43 20.13 27.99
CA ALA A 26 -5.28 20.41 26.57
C ALA A 26 -4.36 21.62 26.37
N SER A 27 -3.81 21.78 25.17
CA SER A 27 -2.82 22.83 24.83
C SER A 27 -3.21 24.25 25.27
N PHE A 28 -4.51 24.60 25.21
CA PHE A 28 -5.05 25.90 25.61
C PHE A 28 -6.23 25.80 26.58
N GLY A 29 -6.47 24.63 27.17
CA GLY A 29 -7.69 24.33 27.91
C GLY A 29 -7.57 23.18 28.89
N GLN A 30 -8.71 22.84 29.49
CA GLN A 30 -8.90 21.69 30.35
C GLN A 30 -10.04 20.85 29.79
N VAL A 31 -9.94 19.53 29.90
CA VAL A 31 -10.95 18.59 29.41
C VAL A 31 -11.69 17.99 30.59
N TYR A 32 -13.01 18.07 30.57
CA TYR A 32 -13.89 17.45 31.54
C TYR A 32 -14.64 16.29 30.87
N ARG A 33 -14.90 15.23 31.63
CA ARG A 33 -15.77 14.15 31.15
C ARG A 33 -17.19 14.50 31.55
N GLY A 34 -18.14 14.37 30.62
CA GLY A 34 -19.55 14.57 30.91
C GLY A 34 -20.43 13.54 30.23
N CYS A 35 -21.70 13.54 30.62
CA CYS A 35 -22.77 12.82 29.96
C CYS A 35 -23.88 13.82 29.64
N THR A 36 -24.37 13.80 28.41
CA THR A 36 -25.51 14.62 27.98
C THR A 36 -26.82 14.09 28.58
N LEU A 37 -27.88 14.89 28.54
CA LEU A 37 -29.22 14.42 28.97
C LEU A 37 -29.73 13.24 28.13
N ASP A 38 -29.30 13.14 26.87
CA ASP A 38 -29.64 12.04 25.96
C ASP A 38 -28.78 10.78 26.19
N GLY A 39 -27.93 10.77 27.23
CA GLY A 39 -27.10 9.61 27.61
C GLY A 39 -25.81 9.43 26.81
N SER A 40 -25.42 10.41 25.97
CA SER A 40 -24.14 10.35 25.24
C SER A 40 -22.98 10.81 26.11
N ASP A 41 -21.94 9.98 26.21
CA ASP A 41 -20.66 10.32 26.85
C ASP A 41 -19.86 11.32 25.99
N VAL A 42 -19.41 12.41 26.62
CA VAL A 42 -18.75 13.53 25.96
C VAL A 42 -17.50 14.01 26.68
N ALA A 43 -16.53 14.49 25.89
CA ALA A 43 -15.40 15.29 26.34
C ALA A 43 -15.72 16.77 26.14
N VAL A 44 -15.74 17.54 27.23
CA VAL A 44 -15.99 18.99 27.22
C VAL A 44 -14.65 19.71 27.42
N LYS A 45 -14.09 20.24 26.33
CA LYS A 45 -12.86 21.06 26.37
C LYS A 45 -13.23 22.51 26.67
N VAL A 46 -12.69 23.06 27.75
CA VAL A 46 -12.93 24.43 28.22
C VAL A 46 -11.64 25.22 28.17
N GLN A 47 -11.69 26.41 27.58
CA GLN A 47 -10.53 27.30 27.49
C GLN A 47 -10.13 27.85 28.87
N ARG A 48 -8.81 27.96 29.14
CA ARG A 48 -8.34 28.61 30.39
C ARG A 48 -8.65 30.11 30.37
N PRO A 49 -8.97 30.72 31.52
CA PRO A 49 -9.20 32.16 31.61
C PRO A 49 -7.95 32.95 31.17
N ASN A 50 -8.16 34.08 30.48
CA ASN A 50 -7.15 35.04 30.01
C ASN A 50 -6.27 34.63 28.80
N LEU A 51 -6.56 33.53 28.10
CA LEU A 51 -5.92 33.22 26.80
C LEU A 51 -6.67 33.89 25.64
N ARG A 52 -5.97 34.59 24.74
CA ARG A 52 -6.57 35.28 23.58
C ARG A 52 -6.75 34.42 22.31
N HIS A 53 -6.82 33.08 22.41
CA HIS A 53 -6.94 32.21 21.24
C HIS A 53 -8.18 31.32 21.26
N VAL A 54 -8.80 31.22 20.09
CA VAL A 54 -10.20 30.83 19.86
C VAL A 54 -10.35 29.30 19.74
N VAL A 55 -11.24 28.68 20.52
CA VAL A 55 -11.66 27.27 20.36
C VAL A 55 -12.23 26.99 18.95
N VAL A 56 -12.53 28.03 18.18
CA VAL A 56 -12.87 27.98 16.74
C VAL A 56 -11.84 27.22 15.91
N ARG A 57 -10.55 27.16 16.31
CA ARG A 57 -9.58 26.31 15.61
C ARG A 57 -9.89 24.83 15.74
N ASP A 58 -10.38 24.39 16.89
CA ASP A 58 -10.73 22.99 17.10
C ASP A 58 -12.01 22.60 16.37
N VAL A 59 -12.91 23.54 16.04
CA VAL A 59 -14.11 23.30 15.21
C VAL A 59 -13.74 22.78 13.81
N TYR A 60 -12.52 23.00 13.33
CA TYR A 60 -12.03 22.38 12.10
C TYR A 60 -11.98 20.85 12.14
N ILE A 61 -12.08 20.25 13.33
CA ILE A 61 -12.34 18.82 13.49
C ILE A 61 -13.53 18.33 12.66
N LEU A 62 -14.58 19.16 12.49
CA LEU A 62 -15.73 18.81 11.65
C LEU A 62 -15.31 18.57 10.21
N ARG A 63 -14.49 19.48 9.66
CA ARG A 63 -13.98 19.36 8.29
C ARG A 63 -13.06 18.15 8.16
N LEU A 64 -12.30 17.85 9.20
CA LEU A 64 -11.42 16.70 9.22
C LEU A 64 -12.21 15.38 9.28
N GLY A 65 -13.21 15.32 10.16
CA GLY A 65 -14.13 14.19 10.29
C GLY A 65 -14.85 13.91 8.97
N ASP A 66 -15.37 14.94 8.31
CA ASP A 66 -16.00 14.79 6.99
C ASP A 66 -15.00 14.28 5.95
N ALA A 67 -13.79 14.87 5.90
CA ALA A 67 -12.75 14.49 4.95
C ALA A 67 -12.19 13.07 5.19
N HIS A 68 -12.22 12.57 6.43
CA HIS A 68 -11.66 11.26 6.79
C HIS A 68 -12.68 10.18 7.09
N SER A 69 -13.98 10.49 7.03
CA SER A 69 -15.10 9.58 7.30
C SER A 69 -15.07 8.28 6.48
N HIS A 70 -14.51 8.33 5.26
CA HIS A 70 -14.41 7.20 4.34
C HIS A 70 -13.30 6.20 4.71
N PHE A 71 -12.37 6.57 5.60
CA PHE A 71 -11.26 5.71 6.00
C PHE A 71 -11.62 4.91 7.25
N SER A 72 -11.88 3.62 7.07
CA SER A 72 -12.31 2.70 8.14
C SER A 72 -11.33 2.57 9.31
N PHE A 73 -10.07 2.92 9.12
CA PHE A 73 -9.02 2.82 10.14
C PHE A 73 -8.83 4.09 10.97
N MET A 74 -9.38 5.24 10.54
CA MET A 74 -9.31 6.51 11.27
C MET A 74 -10.64 6.80 11.97
N GLN A 75 -10.57 7.35 13.17
CA GLN A 75 -11.75 7.81 13.91
C GLN A 75 -11.52 9.24 14.41
N VAL A 76 -12.48 10.10 14.10
CA VAL A 76 -12.53 11.48 14.57
C VAL A 76 -13.80 11.62 15.41
N PRO A 77 -13.73 12.15 16.64
CA PRO A 77 -14.90 12.23 17.50
C PRO A 77 -15.95 13.17 16.92
N LYS A 78 -17.22 12.77 17.02
CA LYS A 78 -18.32 13.62 16.60
C LYS A 78 -18.39 14.87 17.47
N VAL A 79 -18.49 16.04 16.86
CA VAL A 79 -18.71 17.29 17.59
C VAL A 79 -20.18 17.58 17.77
N PHE A 80 -20.55 17.88 19.00
CA PHE A 80 -21.90 18.33 19.38
C PHE A 80 -21.97 19.84 19.15
N GLN A 81 -22.36 20.23 17.94
CA GLN A 81 -22.38 21.65 17.52
C GLN A 81 -23.27 22.51 18.42
N HIS A 82 -24.40 21.97 18.88
CA HIS A 82 -25.31 22.70 19.78
C HIS A 82 -24.70 22.99 21.16
N LEU A 83 -23.76 22.14 21.62
CA LEU A 83 -22.98 22.27 22.86
C LEU A 83 -21.57 22.85 22.64
N THR A 84 -21.31 23.45 21.48
CA THR A 84 -20.01 24.02 21.14
C THR A 84 -20.15 25.53 20.91
N ARG A 85 -19.28 26.31 21.53
CA ARG A 85 -19.24 27.79 21.47
C ARG A 85 -17.79 28.28 21.39
N LYS A 86 -17.54 29.56 21.67
CA LYS A 86 -16.24 30.20 21.43
C LYS A 86 -15.16 29.74 22.41
N ARG A 87 -15.56 29.37 23.64
CA ARG A 87 -14.66 28.94 24.72
C ARG A 87 -14.89 27.49 25.20
N VAL A 88 -15.86 26.80 24.61
CA VAL A 88 -16.26 25.42 24.97
C VAL A 88 -16.43 24.58 23.71
N LEU A 89 -15.72 23.46 23.62
CA LEU A 89 -15.90 22.45 22.58
C LEU A 89 -16.39 21.15 23.23
N THR A 90 -17.53 20.66 22.75
CA THR A 90 -18.09 19.39 23.21
C THR A 90 -18.01 18.37 22.09
N MET A 91 -17.32 17.27 22.35
CA MET A 91 -17.10 16.18 21.40
C MET A 91 -17.37 14.83 22.04
N GLU A 92 -17.58 13.81 21.23
CA GLU A 92 -17.75 12.42 21.66
C GLU A 92 -16.56 11.95 22.51
N TRP A 93 -16.85 11.23 23.59
CA TRP A 93 -15.81 10.63 24.41
C TRP A 93 -15.19 9.42 23.70
N MET A 94 -13.90 9.52 23.38
CA MET A 94 -13.16 8.48 22.69
C MET A 94 -12.52 7.51 23.68
N VAL A 95 -13.00 6.26 23.69
CA VAL A 95 -12.42 5.19 24.50
C VAL A 95 -11.27 4.52 23.75
N GLY A 96 -10.07 4.53 24.34
CA GLY A 96 -8.91 3.85 23.77
C GLY A 96 -7.66 3.92 24.64
N GLU A 97 -6.74 2.99 24.39
CA GLU A 97 -5.43 2.93 25.04
C GLU A 97 -4.55 4.10 24.57
N SER A 98 -3.85 4.77 25.50
CA SER A 98 -2.84 5.77 25.12
C SER A 98 -1.60 5.07 24.58
N SER A 99 -0.96 5.68 23.60
CA SER A 99 0.35 5.26 23.12
C SER A 99 1.42 5.26 24.23
N THR A 100 1.35 6.19 25.18
CA THR A 100 2.23 6.26 26.36
C THR A 100 2.04 5.07 27.30
N ASP A 101 0.79 4.64 27.47
CA ASP A 101 0.43 3.53 28.36
C ASP A 101 0.86 2.21 27.72
N LEU A 102 0.68 2.06 26.42
CA LEU A 102 1.22 0.93 25.67
C LEU A 102 2.75 0.88 25.74
N LEU A 103 3.42 2.03 25.62
CA LEU A 103 4.88 2.11 25.70
C LEU A 103 5.40 1.75 27.10
N SER A 104 4.74 2.22 28.17
CA SER A 104 5.14 1.89 29.54
C SER A 104 4.98 0.40 29.83
N ILE A 105 3.90 -0.23 29.36
CA ILE A 105 3.71 -1.69 29.47
C ILE A 105 4.83 -2.46 28.76
N THR A 106 5.26 -2.00 27.57
CA THR A 106 6.34 -2.65 26.82
C THR A 106 7.73 -2.47 27.45
N THR A 107 7.97 -1.33 28.11
CA THR A 107 9.28 -0.97 28.67
C THR A 107 9.43 -1.42 30.14
N SER A 108 8.34 -1.87 30.77
CA SER A 108 8.34 -2.41 32.14
C SER A 108 9.29 -3.62 32.25
N SER A 109 10.50 -3.37 32.75
CA SER A 109 11.56 -4.35 32.96
C SER A 109 11.15 -5.37 34.03
N SER A 110 11.38 -6.65 33.75
CA SER A 110 11.04 -7.79 34.60
C SER A 110 11.60 -7.66 36.01
N ILE A 111 10.76 -7.31 36.98
CA ILE A 111 11.03 -7.61 38.38
C ILE A 111 10.52 -9.02 38.65
N LYS A 112 11.48 -9.92 38.81
CA LYS A 112 11.49 -11.25 39.45
C LYS A 112 10.12 -11.98 39.62
N HIS A 113 10.08 -13.16 39.00
CA HIS A 113 9.11 -14.26 39.15
C HIS A 113 7.67 -14.03 38.68
N GLY A 114 7.33 -14.72 37.58
CA GLY A 114 6.07 -15.48 37.51
C GLY A 114 4.88 -14.79 36.84
N SER A 115 4.79 -14.89 35.52
CA SER A 115 3.68 -15.62 34.86
C SER A 115 3.85 -15.54 33.33
N LYS A 116 3.59 -16.64 32.62
CA LYS A 116 3.43 -16.63 31.14
C LYS A 116 2.41 -15.58 30.67
N TYR A 117 1.53 -15.13 31.56
CA TYR A 117 0.50 -14.13 31.31
C TYR A 117 1.07 -12.72 31.11
N LEU A 118 2.04 -12.30 31.93
CA LEU A 118 2.66 -10.97 31.80
C LEU A 118 3.46 -10.82 30.49
N GLU A 119 4.17 -11.87 30.09
CA GLU A 119 4.89 -11.88 28.81
C GLU A 119 3.95 -11.84 27.60
N ARG A 120 2.80 -12.53 27.66
CA ARG A 120 1.75 -12.42 26.62
C ARG A 120 1.20 -11.01 26.52
N GLN A 121 0.92 -10.36 27.66
CA GLN A 121 0.45 -8.98 27.68
C GLN A 121 1.47 -7.99 27.07
N LYS A 122 2.77 -8.16 27.34
CA LYS A 122 3.81 -7.34 26.72
C LYS A 122 3.88 -7.53 25.21
N VAL A 123 3.82 -8.77 24.73
CA VAL A 123 3.83 -9.07 23.29
C VAL A 123 2.60 -8.49 22.61
N ASP A 124 1.42 -8.61 23.23
CA ASP A 124 0.18 -8.07 22.68
C ASP A 124 0.16 -6.52 22.70
N ALA A 125 0.65 -5.89 23.78
CA ALA A 125 0.80 -4.44 23.85
C ALA A 125 1.78 -3.92 22.79
N LYS A 126 2.91 -4.60 22.59
CA LYS A 126 3.87 -4.29 21.53
C LYS A 126 3.24 -4.42 20.15
N ARG A 127 2.45 -5.48 19.91
CA ARG A 127 1.73 -5.67 18.63
C ARG A 127 0.75 -4.52 18.37
N ARG A 128 -0.04 -4.12 19.36
CA ARG A 128 -0.99 -2.98 19.23
C ARG A 128 -0.28 -1.67 19.03
N LEU A 129 0.84 -1.44 19.73
CA LEU A 129 1.65 -0.23 19.57
C LEU A 129 2.23 -0.13 18.16
N LEU A 130 2.77 -1.22 17.61
CA LEU A 130 3.27 -1.26 16.24
C LEU A 130 2.14 -1.06 15.22
N ASP A 131 0.97 -1.63 15.46
CA ASP A 131 -0.20 -1.43 14.60
C ASP A 131 -0.72 0.02 14.65
N LEU A 132 -0.73 0.65 15.84
CA LEU A 132 -1.01 2.08 16.01
C LEU A 132 -0.01 2.93 15.22
N VAL A 133 1.28 2.63 15.31
CA VAL A 133 2.35 3.35 14.58
C VAL A 133 2.15 3.22 13.07
N ASN A 134 1.95 2.01 12.57
CA ASN A 134 1.73 1.77 11.13
C ASN A 134 0.50 2.52 10.62
N LYS A 135 -0.62 2.47 11.36
CA LYS A 135 -1.83 3.23 11.04
C LYS A 135 -1.63 4.73 11.17
N GLY A 136 -0.82 5.20 12.11
CA GLY A 136 -0.48 6.62 12.28
C GLY A 136 0.34 7.16 11.11
N VAL A 137 1.32 6.39 10.63
CA VAL A 137 2.09 6.70 9.41
C VAL A 137 1.18 6.70 8.18
N GLU A 138 0.35 5.67 8.01
CA GLU A 138 -0.61 5.59 6.90
C GLU A 138 -1.63 6.74 6.93
N ALA A 139 -2.20 7.06 8.10
CA ALA A 139 -3.11 8.18 8.31
C ALA A 139 -2.44 9.51 7.92
N SER A 140 -1.19 9.71 8.34
CA SER A 140 -0.47 10.96 8.08
C SER A 140 -0.11 11.12 6.61
N LEU A 141 0.26 10.03 5.93
CA LEU A 141 0.48 10.05 4.49
C LEU A 141 -0.82 10.27 3.71
N THR A 142 -1.92 9.68 4.15
CA THR A 142 -3.28 9.92 3.60
C THR A 142 -3.68 11.38 3.78
N GLN A 143 -3.43 11.93 4.96
CA GLN A 143 -3.68 13.33 5.28
C GLN A 143 -2.84 14.27 4.41
N LEU A 144 -1.54 13.98 4.27
CA LEU A 144 -0.58 14.78 3.53
C LEU A 144 -0.80 14.74 2.02
N LEU A 145 -1.01 13.55 1.46
CA LEU A 145 -0.92 13.30 0.03
C LEU A 145 -2.30 13.15 -0.63
N GLU A 146 -3.35 12.77 0.11
CA GLU A 146 -4.67 12.51 -0.45
C GLU A 146 -5.69 13.60 -0.08
N THR A 147 -5.88 13.86 1.21
CA THR A 147 -6.88 14.86 1.64
C THR A 147 -6.33 16.29 1.64
N GLY A 148 -5.02 16.47 1.80
CA GLY A 148 -4.39 17.78 1.91
C GLY A 148 -4.66 18.51 3.22
N MET A 149 -5.28 17.83 4.20
CA MET A 149 -5.52 18.34 5.54
C MET A 149 -4.75 17.50 6.53
N LEU A 150 -3.60 18.01 6.95
CA LEU A 150 -2.68 17.35 7.86
C LEU A 150 -2.92 17.81 9.28
N HIS A 151 -3.05 16.85 10.20
CA HIS A 151 -2.87 17.12 11.61
C HIS A 151 -1.39 17.30 11.90
N ALA A 152 -0.99 18.54 12.16
CA ALA A 152 0.41 18.93 12.28
C ALA A 152 1.03 18.64 13.67
N ASP A 153 0.28 18.01 14.59
CA ASP A 153 0.73 17.70 15.94
C ASP A 153 0.24 16.32 16.45
N PRO A 154 0.60 15.23 15.76
CA PRO A 154 0.24 13.87 16.16
C PRO A 154 1.15 13.41 17.31
N HIS A 155 1.18 14.17 18.41
CA HIS A 155 1.89 13.75 19.60
C HIS A 155 1.19 12.52 20.18
N PRO A 156 1.92 11.51 20.71
CA PRO A 156 1.36 10.35 21.41
C PRO A 156 0.12 10.61 22.30
N GLY A 157 0.04 11.74 23.01
CA GLY A 157 -1.13 12.10 23.82
C GLY A 157 -2.43 12.42 23.05
N ASN A 158 -2.32 12.81 21.78
CA ASN A 158 -3.45 13.12 20.90
C ASN A 158 -3.97 11.90 20.11
N LEU A 159 -3.28 10.76 20.24
CA LEU A 159 -3.59 9.52 19.53
C LEU A 159 -4.14 8.48 20.52
N ARG A 160 -5.26 7.85 20.16
CA ARG A 160 -5.84 6.74 20.91
C ARG A 160 -5.96 5.50 20.06
N TYR A 161 -5.61 4.35 20.62
CA TYR A 161 -5.85 3.07 20.01
C TYR A 161 -7.18 2.50 20.51
N THR A 162 -8.17 2.42 19.63
CA THR A 162 -9.50 1.90 20.01
C THR A 162 -9.51 0.37 20.05
N ALA A 163 -10.42 -0.22 20.83
CA ALA A 163 -10.57 -1.68 20.89
C ALA A 163 -10.90 -2.33 19.53
N SER A 164 -11.53 -1.56 18.63
CA SER A 164 -11.82 -1.97 17.24
C SER A 164 -10.59 -1.97 16.32
N GLY A 165 -9.42 -1.55 16.83
CA GLY A 165 -8.19 -1.42 16.05
C GLY A 165 -8.13 -0.17 15.18
N ARG A 166 -8.91 0.88 15.46
CA ARG A 166 -8.83 2.18 14.77
C ARG A 166 -7.96 3.17 15.53
N ILE A 167 -7.36 4.12 14.79
CA ILE A 167 -6.65 5.26 15.36
C ILE A 167 -7.62 6.42 15.58
N GLY A 168 -7.78 6.82 16.84
CA GLY A 168 -8.58 7.96 17.26
C GLY A 168 -7.73 9.21 17.40
N PHE A 169 -8.18 10.32 16.82
CA PHE A 169 -7.52 11.63 16.97
C PHE A 169 -8.31 12.51 17.93
N LEU A 170 -7.65 13.07 18.96
CA LEU A 170 -8.33 13.81 20.04
C LEU A 170 -8.20 15.33 19.96
N ASP A 171 -7.11 15.84 19.38
CA ASP A 171 -6.82 17.27 19.35
C ASP A 171 -6.50 17.75 17.94
N PHE A 172 -6.97 18.94 17.59
CA PHE A 172 -6.86 19.48 16.23
C PHE A 172 -6.44 20.95 16.23
N GLY A 173 -5.86 21.43 17.32
CA GLY A 173 -5.45 22.83 17.45
C GLY A 173 -4.42 23.27 16.39
N LEU A 174 -3.73 22.32 15.77
CA LEU A 174 -2.77 22.54 14.69
C LEU A 174 -3.11 21.67 13.47
N LEU A 175 -3.88 22.27 12.56
CA LEU A 175 -4.16 21.73 11.24
C LEU A 175 -3.43 22.54 10.17
N CYS A 176 -2.94 21.82 9.17
CA CYS A 176 -2.28 22.37 8.02
C CYS A 176 -3.06 22.01 6.77
N ARG A 177 -3.47 23.01 5.98
CA ARG A 177 -4.09 22.79 4.66
C ARG A 177 -3.05 23.04 3.58
N MET A 178 -2.86 22.06 2.70
CA MET A 178 -1.92 22.13 1.60
C MET A 178 -2.65 22.24 0.27
N GLU A 179 -2.11 23.07 -0.62
CA GLU A 179 -2.53 23.12 -2.01
C GLU A 179 -2.14 21.86 -2.76
N LYS A 180 -2.93 21.48 -3.78
CA LYS A 180 -2.65 20.29 -4.60
C LYS A 180 -1.26 20.31 -5.23
N LYS A 181 -0.78 21.49 -5.64
CA LYS A 181 0.58 21.67 -6.18
C LYS A 181 1.63 21.20 -5.18
N HIS A 182 1.53 21.65 -3.92
CA HIS A 182 2.47 21.27 -2.86
C HIS A 182 2.34 19.80 -2.45
N GLN A 183 1.14 19.23 -2.51
CA GLN A 183 0.94 17.79 -2.28
C GLN A 183 1.68 16.94 -3.31
N PHE A 184 1.57 17.27 -4.60
CA PHE A 184 2.30 16.56 -5.66
C PHE A 184 3.80 16.77 -5.57
N ALA A 185 4.26 17.98 -5.27
CA ALA A 185 5.68 18.25 -5.07
C ALA A 185 6.24 17.47 -3.86
N MET A 186 5.49 17.36 -2.76
CA MET A 186 5.86 16.54 -1.61
C MET A 186 5.89 15.04 -1.95
N LEU A 187 4.90 14.56 -2.71
CA LEU A 187 4.88 13.20 -3.25
C LEU A 187 6.14 12.94 -4.08
N ALA A 188 6.50 13.87 -4.97
CA ALA A 188 7.71 13.79 -5.78
C ALA A 188 8.96 13.77 -4.90
N SER A 189 9.04 14.63 -3.86
CA SER A 189 10.17 14.67 -2.93
C SER A 189 10.41 13.32 -2.24
N ILE A 190 9.37 12.69 -1.68
CA ILE A 190 9.51 11.38 -1.01
C ILE A 190 10.06 10.35 -2.00
N VAL A 191 9.54 10.35 -3.22
CA VAL A 191 9.94 9.44 -4.28
C VAL A 191 11.39 9.69 -4.72
N HIS A 192 11.80 10.94 -4.88
CA HIS A 192 13.16 11.29 -5.29
C HIS A 192 14.19 10.97 -4.20
N ILE A 193 13.84 11.15 -2.92
CA ILE A 193 14.68 10.73 -1.78
C ILE A 193 14.91 9.22 -1.81
N VAL A 194 13.84 8.44 -1.97
CA VAL A 194 13.94 6.97 -2.05
C VAL A 194 14.75 6.51 -3.25
N ASN A 195 14.67 7.24 -4.37
CA ASN A 195 15.39 6.89 -5.59
C ASN A 195 16.84 7.40 -5.66
N GLY A 196 17.27 8.22 -4.69
CA GLY A 196 18.58 8.87 -4.68
C GLY A 196 18.75 9.97 -5.75
N ASP A 197 17.66 10.55 -6.25
CA ASP A 197 17.71 11.62 -7.26
C ASP A 197 17.63 13.00 -6.61
N TRP A 198 18.79 13.50 -6.20
CA TRP A 198 18.93 14.78 -5.51
C TRP A 198 18.63 15.98 -6.40
N SER A 199 18.87 15.85 -7.70
CA SER A 199 18.61 16.91 -8.68
C SER A 199 17.11 17.17 -8.84
N SER A 200 16.31 16.12 -8.99
CA SER A 200 14.86 16.20 -9.08
C SER A 200 14.22 16.54 -7.73
N LEU A 201 14.84 16.10 -6.61
CA LEU A 201 14.41 16.53 -5.27
C LEU A 201 14.48 18.06 -5.13
N LEU A 202 15.57 18.70 -5.57
CA LEU A 202 15.70 20.16 -5.49
C LEU A 202 14.70 20.89 -6.38
N GLN A 203 14.33 20.33 -7.53
CA GLN A 203 13.25 20.86 -8.36
C GLN A 203 11.91 20.81 -7.60
N ALA A 204 11.59 19.68 -6.96
CA ALA A 204 10.37 19.55 -6.15
C ALA A 204 10.37 20.51 -4.94
N LEU A 205 11.51 20.70 -4.27
CA LEU A 205 11.65 21.69 -3.19
C LEU A 205 11.47 23.13 -3.71
N THR A 206 11.91 23.41 -4.94
CA THR A 206 11.68 24.71 -5.59
C THR A 206 10.20 24.93 -5.90
N GLU A 207 9.47 23.89 -6.33
CA GLU A 207 8.02 23.95 -6.58
C GLU A 207 7.20 24.22 -5.31
N MET A 208 7.73 23.87 -4.14
CA MET A 208 7.17 24.14 -2.81
C MET A 208 7.66 25.46 -2.20
N ASP A 209 8.28 26.33 -2.98
CA ASP A 209 8.81 27.63 -2.53
C ASP A 209 9.81 27.54 -1.37
N VAL A 210 10.42 26.35 -1.16
CA VAL A 210 11.44 26.12 -0.12
C VAL A 210 12.77 26.71 -0.53
N VAL A 211 13.14 26.55 -1.81
CA VAL A 211 14.39 27.06 -2.37
C VAL A 211 14.16 28.46 -2.91
N ARG A 212 15.04 29.40 -2.53
CA ARG A 212 14.96 30.78 -3.01
C ARG A 212 15.26 30.86 -4.52
N PRO A 213 14.51 31.66 -5.29
CA PRO A 213 14.85 31.96 -6.68
C PRO A 213 16.25 32.60 -6.76
N GLY A 214 17.12 32.06 -7.62
CA GLY A 214 18.50 32.53 -7.79
C GLY A 214 19.55 31.75 -6.98
N THR A 215 19.15 30.83 -6.11
CA THR A 215 20.10 29.90 -5.47
C THR A 215 20.76 29.01 -6.53
N ASN A 216 22.08 28.82 -6.44
CA ASN A 216 22.80 27.95 -7.36
C ASN A 216 22.49 26.48 -7.08
N ILE A 217 21.48 25.95 -7.80
CA ILE A 217 20.96 24.59 -7.63
C ILE A 217 22.08 23.55 -7.74
N ARG A 218 23.03 23.71 -8.67
CA ARG A 218 24.11 22.73 -8.89
C ARG A 218 25.01 22.57 -7.66
N ARG A 219 25.39 23.68 -7.03
CA ARG A 219 26.20 23.64 -5.80
C ARG A 219 25.45 23.00 -4.65
N VAL A 220 24.15 23.30 -4.52
CA VAL A 220 23.29 22.65 -3.53
C VAL A 220 23.19 21.14 -3.79
N THR A 221 23.07 20.72 -5.06
CA THR A 221 23.02 19.30 -5.42
C THR A 221 24.29 18.59 -4.98
N MET A 222 25.47 19.15 -5.29
CA MET A 222 26.76 18.57 -4.89
C MET A 222 26.90 18.47 -3.37
N ASP A 223 26.53 19.51 -2.63
CA ASP A 223 26.58 19.49 -1.17
C ASP A 223 25.59 18.49 -0.56
N LEU A 224 24.43 18.30 -1.19
CA LEU A 224 23.43 17.35 -0.73
C LEU A 224 23.87 15.90 -1.02
N GLU A 225 24.45 15.66 -2.20
CA GLU A 225 25.09 14.40 -2.58
C GLU A 225 26.22 14.03 -1.62
N ASP A 226 27.08 14.98 -1.27
CA ASP A 226 28.16 14.79 -0.31
C ASP A 226 27.63 14.54 1.12
N ALA A 227 26.60 15.27 1.55
CA ALA A 227 26.06 15.16 2.90
C ALA A 227 25.28 13.86 3.17
N LEU A 228 24.61 13.31 2.15
CA LEU A 228 23.78 12.11 2.25
C LEU A 228 24.47 10.86 1.70
N GLY A 229 25.50 11.00 0.88
CA GLY A 229 26.27 9.91 0.28
C GLY A 229 25.43 9.02 -0.66
N GLU A 230 26.01 7.90 -1.10
CA GLU A 230 25.24 6.81 -1.68
C GLU A 230 24.40 6.16 -0.57
N VAL A 231 23.11 6.45 -0.58
CA VAL A 231 22.16 5.78 0.32
C VAL A 231 22.14 4.29 -0.02
N GLU A 232 22.56 3.44 0.90
CA GLU A 232 22.46 1.99 0.74
C GLU A 232 20.98 1.60 0.57
N LEU A 233 20.65 1.12 -0.62
CA LEU A 233 19.31 0.69 -1.00
C LEU A 233 19.18 -0.80 -0.74
N LYS A 234 18.37 -1.18 0.24
CA LYS A 234 17.95 -2.58 0.42
C LYS A 234 16.58 -2.76 -0.22
N ASP A 235 16.46 -3.66 -1.20
CA ASP A 235 15.22 -3.88 -1.96
C ASP A 235 14.62 -2.59 -2.58
N GLY A 236 15.46 -1.60 -2.92
CA GLY A 236 15.02 -0.34 -3.52
C GLY A 236 14.45 0.70 -2.56
N ILE A 237 14.58 0.50 -1.24
CA ILE A 237 14.20 1.46 -0.20
C ILE A 237 15.44 1.84 0.62
N PRO A 238 15.64 3.13 0.95
CA PRO A 238 16.69 3.58 1.85
C PRO A 238 16.70 2.85 3.19
N ASP A 239 17.82 2.22 3.54
CA ASP A 239 18.05 1.69 4.88
C ASP A 239 18.53 2.79 5.85
N ILE A 240 17.79 3.90 5.92
CA ILE A 240 18.16 5.08 6.71
C ILE A 240 16.95 5.60 7.48
N LYS A 241 17.18 6.01 8.74
CA LYS A 241 16.19 6.72 9.56
C LYS A 241 15.84 8.07 8.93
N PHE A 242 14.55 8.41 8.90
CA PHE A 242 14.05 9.66 8.29
C PHE A 242 14.67 10.90 8.95
N SER A 243 14.77 10.88 10.28
CA SER A 243 15.42 11.90 11.11
C SER A 243 16.85 12.24 10.67
N ARG A 244 17.65 11.24 10.28
CA ARG A 244 19.03 11.44 9.79
C ARG A 244 19.04 12.15 8.45
N VAL A 245 18.16 11.73 7.53
CA VAL A 245 18.01 12.38 6.21
C VAL A 245 17.55 13.83 6.38
N LEU A 246 16.55 14.05 7.23
CA LEU A 246 16.00 15.37 7.50
C LEU A 246 17.04 16.30 8.12
N GLY A 247 17.84 15.82 9.08
CA GLY A 247 18.91 16.60 9.70
C GLY A 247 19.97 17.06 8.69
N LYS A 248 20.33 16.21 7.72
CA LYS A 248 21.27 16.57 6.64
C LYS A 248 20.68 17.58 5.68
N ILE A 249 19.44 17.38 5.22
CA ILE A 249 18.71 18.37 4.41
C ILE A 249 18.63 19.71 5.15
N TRP A 250 18.38 19.68 6.46
CA TRP A 250 18.32 20.89 7.28
C TRP A 250 19.67 21.61 7.36
N SER A 251 20.78 20.88 7.48
CA SER A 251 22.11 21.50 7.51
C SER A 251 22.44 22.23 6.20
N VAL A 252 22.05 21.66 5.06
CA VAL A 252 22.19 22.28 3.73
C VAL A 252 21.22 23.47 3.61
N ALA A 253 19.99 23.34 4.08
CA ALA A 253 18.99 24.40 4.07
C ALA A 253 19.44 25.65 4.84
N LEU A 254 20.13 25.47 5.98
CA LEU A 254 20.73 26.56 6.74
C LEU A 254 21.88 27.22 5.99
N LYS A 255 22.79 26.42 5.40
CA LYS A 255 23.95 26.91 4.63
C LYS A 255 23.53 27.79 3.45
N TYR A 256 22.42 27.45 2.78
CA TYR A 256 21.92 28.15 1.59
C TYR A 256 20.73 29.08 1.87
N HIS A 257 20.40 29.33 3.14
CA HIS A 257 19.31 30.21 3.58
C HIS A 257 17.96 29.92 2.87
N PHE A 258 17.53 28.66 2.89
CA PHE A 258 16.23 28.27 2.35
C PHE A 258 15.09 28.99 3.06
N ARG A 259 14.04 29.32 2.30
CA ARG A 259 12.84 29.96 2.83
C ARG A 259 11.82 28.87 3.13
N MET A 260 11.74 28.43 4.38
CA MET A 260 10.79 27.39 4.77
C MET A 260 9.39 28.00 4.98
N PRO A 261 8.38 27.66 4.16
CA PRO A 261 7.03 28.13 4.42
C PRO A 261 6.49 27.56 5.74
N PRO A 262 5.58 28.26 6.44
CA PRO A 262 5.03 27.78 7.71
C PRO A 262 4.36 26.41 7.63
N TYR A 263 3.73 26.07 6.50
CA TYR A 263 3.11 24.75 6.34
C TYR A 263 4.16 23.63 6.30
N TYR A 264 5.35 23.90 5.74
CA TYR A 264 6.39 22.90 5.57
C TYR A 264 7.02 22.52 6.91
N THR A 265 7.24 23.51 7.79
CA THR A 265 7.73 23.26 9.15
C THR A 265 6.74 22.43 9.97
N LEU A 266 5.44 22.70 9.81
CA LEU A 266 4.36 21.91 10.43
C LEU A 266 4.34 20.45 9.93
N VAL A 267 4.54 20.22 8.63
CA VAL A 267 4.64 18.86 8.06
C VAL A 267 5.84 18.12 8.62
N LEU A 268 7.02 18.75 8.62
CA LEU A 268 8.25 18.15 9.15
C LEU A 268 8.11 17.80 10.63
N ARG A 269 7.53 18.70 11.44
CA ARG A 269 7.28 18.47 12.87
C ARG A 269 6.35 17.28 13.08
N SER A 270 5.28 17.18 12.28
CA SER A 270 4.33 16.06 12.33
C SER A 270 5.00 14.72 12.04
N LEU A 271 5.79 14.64 10.96
CA LEU A 271 6.50 13.43 10.57
C LEU A 271 7.56 13.03 11.60
N ALA A 272 8.30 14.00 12.14
CA ALA A 272 9.30 13.77 13.18
C ALA A 272 8.67 13.25 14.49
N SER A 273 7.50 13.77 14.90
CA SER A 273 6.78 13.28 16.09
C SER A 273 6.37 11.80 15.93
N LEU A 274 5.86 11.43 14.76
CA LEU A 274 5.46 10.05 14.48
C LEU A 274 6.65 9.10 14.37
N GLU A 275 7.74 9.53 13.72
CA GLU A 275 8.98 8.76 13.72
C GLU A 275 9.51 8.56 15.13
N GLY A 276 9.49 9.60 15.97
CA GLY A 276 9.89 9.50 17.38
C GLY A 276 9.08 8.44 18.13
N LEU A 277 7.75 8.43 17.95
CA LEU A 277 6.87 7.40 18.53
C LEU A 277 7.18 6.00 17.97
N ALA A 278 7.44 5.90 16.67
CA ALA A 278 7.74 4.64 16.00
C ALA A 278 9.07 4.03 16.47
N VAL A 279 10.11 4.86 16.57
CA VAL A 279 11.44 4.46 17.07
C VAL A 279 11.39 4.10 18.56
N ALA A 280 10.55 4.78 19.34
CA ALA A 280 10.33 4.43 20.74
C ALA A 280 9.64 3.06 20.90
N ALA A 281 8.73 2.71 19.98
CA ALA A 281 8.08 1.40 19.95
C ALA A 281 8.99 0.27 19.43
N ASP A 282 9.78 0.56 18.40
CA ASP A 282 10.73 -0.37 17.79
C ASP A 282 11.97 0.38 17.25
N PRO A 283 13.15 0.18 17.88
CA PRO A 283 14.39 0.84 17.45
C PRO A 283 14.82 0.53 16.02
N SER A 284 14.34 -0.59 15.46
CA SER A 284 14.59 -1.04 14.09
C SER A 284 13.57 -0.53 13.08
N PHE A 285 12.56 0.24 13.52
CA PHE A 285 11.56 0.80 12.65
C PHE A 285 12.16 1.80 11.66
N LYS A 286 11.74 1.69 10.40
CA LYS A 286 12.17 2.56 9.31
C LYS A 286 10.97 3.19 8.64
N THR A 287 10.87 4.51 8.76
CA THR A 287 9.73 5.29 8.24
C THR A 287 9.60 5.20 6.72
N PHE A 288 10.70 5.18 5.97
CA PHE A 288 10.65 5.06 4.51
C PHE A 288 10.10 3.70 4.05
N GLU A 289 10.46 2.61 4.72
CA GLU A 289 9.92 1.27 4.42
C GLU A 289 8.41 1.19 4.67
N ALA A 290 7.91 1.86 5.71
CA ALA A 290 6.48 1.95 5.99
C ALA A 290 5.72 2.88 5.02
N ALA A 291 6.34 4.00 4.61
CA ALA A 291 5.70 5.01 3.78
C ALA A 291 5.69 4.67 2.29
N TYR A 292 6.73 4.00 1.80
CA TYR A 292 6.93 3.78 0.37
C TYR A 292 5.82 2.96 -0.30
N PRO A 293 5.28 1.88 0.28
CA PRO A 293 4.13 1.16 -0.29
C PRO A 293 2.90 2.03 -0.49
N PHE A 294 2.63 2.96 0.42
CA PHE A 294 1.52 3.90 0.27
C PHE A 294 1.73 4.85 -0.92
N VAL A 295 2.93 5.41 -1.02
CA VAL A 295 3.31 6.32 -2.12
C VAL A 295 3.23 5.63 -3.47
N VAL A 296 3.77 4.41 -3.57
CA VAL A 296 3.73 3.60 -4.79
C VAL A 296 2.29 3.25 -5.17
N ARG A 297 1.47 2.84 -4.20
CA ARG A 297 0.04 2.57 -4.42
C ARG A 297 -0.65 3.78 -5.02
N LYS A 298 -0.47 4.96 -4.41
CA LYS A 298 -1.08 6.22 -4.88
C LYS A 298 -0.64 6.56 -6.30
N LEU A 299 0.64 6.38 -6.63
CA LEU A 299 1.15 6.63 -8.00
C LEU A 299 0.58 5.65 -9.03
N LEU A 300 0.28 4.42 -8.64
CA LEU A 300 -0.28 3.39 -9.53
C LEU A 300 -1.80 3.52 -9.69
N THR A 301 -2.53 3.98 -8.67
CA THR A 301 -3.99 4.11 -8.69
C THR A 301 -4.45 5.47 -9.23
N GLU A 302 -3.76 6.55 -8.89
CA GLU A 302 -4.17 7.91 -9.23
C GLU A 302 -3.70 8.31 -10.63
N ASN A 303 -4.65 8.51 -11.55
CA ASN A 303 -4.38 8.83 -12.96
C ASN A 303 -4.37 10.35 -13.24
N SER A 304 -3.69 11.14 -12.41
CA SER A 304 -3.50 12.58 -12.65
C SER A 304 -2.33 12.83 -13.62
N ALA A 305 -2.26 14.02 -14.23
CA ALA A 305 -1.12 14.35 -15.09
C ALA A 305 0.19 14.44 -14.30
N GLU A 306 0.09 14.80 -13.02
CA GLU A 306 1.23 15.10 -12.16
C GLU A 306 1.79 13.82 -11.55
N THR A 307 0.96 12.88 -11.10
CA THR A 307 1.42 11.54 -10.68
C THR A 307 2.07 10.80 -11.83
N ARG A 308 1.58 10.99 -13.07
CA ARG A 308 2.23 10.45 -14.27
C ARG A 308 3.61 11.05 -14.50
N LYS A 309 3.79 12.37 -14.36
CA LYS A 309 5.11 13.01 -14.48
C LYS A 309 6.09 12.44 -13.44
N ILE A 310 5.65 12.26 -12.20
CA ILE A 310 6.46 11.68 -11.13
C ILE A 310 6.82 10.23 -11.49
N LEU A 311 5.84 9.41 -11.87
CA LEU A 311 6.09 8.01 -12.24
C LEU A 311 6.99 7.90 -13.49
N HIS A 312 6.85 8.83 -14.44
CA HIS A 312 7.79 8.95 -15.56
C HIS A 312 9.19 9.26 -15.08
N SER A 313 9.40 10.26 -14.23
CA SER A 313 10.73 10.65 -13.76
C SER A 313 11.47 9.50 -13.06
N VAL A 314 10.74 8.58 -12.44
CA VAL A 314 11.30 7.45 -11.71
C VAL A 314 11.56 6.24 -12.61
N VAL A 315 10.55 5.81 -13.37
CA VAL A 315 10.58 4.57 -14.15
C VAL A 315 11.26 4.78 -15.51
N VAL A 316 11.18 5.98 -16.07
CA VAL A 316 11.76 6.38 -17.35
C VAL A 316 12.83 7.45 -17.08
N VAL A 317 14.10 7.09 -17.25
CA VAL A 317 15.17 8.09 -17.09
C VAL A 317 14.98 9.17 -18.15
N LEU A 318 14.99 10.43 -17.73
CA LEU A 318 15.00 11.64 -18.58
C LEU A 318 16.34 11.83 -19.31
N ASN A 319 17.00 10.76 -19.76
CA ASN A 319 18.06 10.87 -20.74
C ASN A 319 17.42 11.00 -22.14
N ARG A 320 18.14 11.62 -23.09
CA ARG A 320 17.68 11.81 -24.49
C ARG A 320 17.15 10.53 -25.17
N LYS A 321 17.45 9.36 -24.62
CA LYS A 321 17.04 8.02 -25.11
C LYS A 321 15.74 7.46 -24.50
N LYS A 322 15.12 8.10 -23.49
CA LYS A 322 13.89 7.60 -22.80
C LYS A 322 13.99 6.13 -22.37
N GLU A 323 15.12 5.76 -21.76
CA GLU A 323 15.40 4.38 -21.37
C GLU A 323 14.54 3.96 -20.17
N PHE A 324 13.95 2.78 -20.27
CA PHE A 324 13.03 2.23 -19.29
C PHE A 324 13.75 1.30 -18.31
N ARG A 325 13.62 1.56 -17.00
CA ARG A 325 14.29 0.76 -15.95
C ARG A 325 13.36 -0.33 -15.40
N TRP A 326 13.52 -1.55 -15.89
CA TRP A 326 12.69 -2.70 -15.49
C TRP A 326 12.85 -3.10 -14.04
N GLU A 327 14.07 -3.07 -13.50
CA GLU A 327 14.31 -3.35 -12.09
C GLU A 327 13.50 -2.41 -11.19
N ARG A 328 13.43 -1.12 -11.55
CA ARG A 328 12.67 -0.12 -10.79
C ARG A 328 11.17 -0.34 -10.92
N LEU A 329 10.65 -0.63 -12.12
CA LEU A 329 9.24 -0.98 -12.26
C LEU A 329 8.89 -2.25 -11.46
N ALA A 330 9.76 -3.26 -11.48
CA ALA A 330 9.57 -4.49 -10.75
C ALA A 330 9.52 -4.27 -9.23
N LEU A 331 10.40 -3.40 -8.72
CA LEU A 331 10.39 -2.96 -7.33
C LEU A 331 9.09 -2.21 -6.99
N PHE A 332 8.66 -1.25 -7.83
CA PHE A 332 7.38 -0.58 -7.66
C PHE A 332 6.20 -1.56 -7.62
N MET A 333 6.18 -2.55 -8.52
CA MET A 333 5.12 -3.55 -8.55
C MET A 333 5.14 -4.46 -7.31
N ARG A 334 6.32 -4.88 -6.85
CA ARG A 334 6.48 -5.70 -5.64
C ARG A 334 6.01 -4.94 -4.40
N VAL A 335 6.44 -3.69 -4.24
CA VAL A 335 6.08 -2.83 -3.11
C VAL A 335 4.60 -2.42 -3.18
N GLY A 336 4.04 -2.23 -4.37
CA GLY A 336 2.61 -1.97 -4.54
C GLY A 336 1.75 -3.18 -4.11
N ALA A 337 2.21 -4.39 -4.41
CA ALA A 337 1.47 -5.63 -4.15
C ALA A 337 1.42 -6.05 -2.66
N THR A 338 2.35 -5.58 -1.82
CA THR A 338 2.35 -5.89 -0.38
C THR A 338 1.21 -5.22 0.40
N GLY A 339 0.47 -4.27 -0.20
CA GLY A 339 -0.66 -3.61 0.46
C GLY A 339 -2.03 -4.21 0.09
N ARG A 340 -2.93 -4.26 1.08
CA ARG A 340 -4.24 -4.93 1.07
C ARG A 340 -5.19 -4.61 -0.11
N SER A 341 -5.00 -3.53 -0.86
CA SER A 341 -5.88 -3.20 -2.00
C SER A 341 -5.49 -3.86 -3.33
N LEU A 342 -4.22 -4.23 -3.54
CA LEU A 342 -3.82 -5.08 -4.67
C LEU A 342 -4.10 -6.56 -4.37
N GLN A 343 -4.14 -6.93 -3.09
CA GLN A 343 -4.69 -8.20 -2.62
C GLN A 343 -6.21 -8.30 -2.85
N LEU A 344 -6.95 -7.19 -3.00
CA LEU A 344 -8.36 -7.23 -3.41
C LEU A 344 -8.53 -7.64 -4.88
N VAL A 345 -7.54 -7.42 -5.73
CA VAL A 345 -7.52 -8.03 -7.08
C VAL A 345 -7.26 -9.54 -6.98
N GLU A 346 -6.59 -10.02 -5.92
CA GLU A 346 -6.49 -11.46 -5.61
C GLU A 346 -7.78 -12.01 -4.99
N ALA A 347 -8.46 -11.24 -4.14
CA ALA A 347 -9.63 -11.67 -3.39
C ALA A 347 -10.98 -11.46 -4.10
N SER A 348 -11.06 -10.66 -5.19
CA SER A 348 -12.30 -10.44 -5.93
C SER A 348 -12.68 -11.58 -6.89
N SER A 349 -12.02 -12.74 -6.79
CA SER A 349 -12.36 -13.93 -7.57
C SER A 349 -12.32 -15.18 -6.69
N GLY A 350 -13.36 -15.35 -5.86
CA GLY A 350 -13.75 -16.62 -5.26
C GLY A 350 -12.86 -17.13 -4.13
N GLU A 351 -13.48 -17.53 -3.03
CA GLU A 351 -12.83 -18.23 -1.91
C GLU A 351 -12.00 -19.42 -2.42
N THR A 352 -10.68 -19.33 -2.26
CA THR A 352 -9.81 -20.52 -2.22
C THR A 352 -8.85 -20.37 -1.06
N SER A 353 -8.83 -21.43 -0.25
CA SER A 353 -8.10 -21.65 0.99
C SER A 353 -6.60 -21.41 0.88
N LEU A 354 -6.06 -20.99 2.03
CA LEU A 354 -4.74 -20.44 2.33
C LEU A 354 -3.53 -21.39 2.22
N ASP A 355 -3.58 -22.49 1.45
CA ASP A 355 -2.56 -23.55 1.60
C ASP A 355 -1.61 -23.82 0.42
N ASN A 356 -1.58 -22.98 -0.63
CA ASN A 356 -0.57 -23.14 -1.69
C ASN A 356 -0.07 -21.80 -2.24
N LEU A 357 0.59 -21.01 -1.38
CA LEU A 357 1.52 -19.98 -1.86
C LEU A 357 2.87 -20.67 -2.16
N PRO A 358 3.48 -20.49 -3.35
CA PRO A 358 4.83 -20.99 -3.60
C PRO A 358 5.76 -20.41 -2.53
N SER A 359 6.66 -21.24 -2.02
CA SER A 359 7.64 -20.87 -1.01
C SER A 359 8.39 -19.59 -1.38
N ARG A 360 8.72 -18.83 -0.33
CA ARG A 360 9.31 -17.49 -0.21
C ARG A 360 10.57 -17.15 -1.04
N THR A 361 10.93 -17.90 -2.08
CA THR A 361 12.24 -17.84 -2.74
C THR A 361 12.30 -17.10 -4.07
N ASP A 362 11.19 -16.60 -4.64
CA ASP A 362 11.22 -16.17 -6.05
C ASP A 362 10.40 -14.91 -6.36
N GLY A 363 10.71 -13.79 -5.69
CA GLY A 363 9.98 -12.52 -5.84
C GLY A 363 10.02 -11.87 -7.23
N VAL A 364 10.76 -12.42 -8.21
CA VAL A 364 10.70 -12.00 -9.63
C VAL A 364 9.51 -12.67 -10.35
N PHE A 365 9.14 -13.88 -9.93
CA PHE A 365 8.02 -14.62 -10.52
C PHE A 365 6.66 -13.98 -10.16
N ASP A 366 6.49 -13.47 -8.95
CA ASP A 366 5.27 -12.75 -8.53
C ASP A 366 5.06 -11.47 -9.33
N VAL A 367 6.12 -10.70 -9.58
CA VAL A 367 6.04 -9.43 -10.33
C VAL A 367 5.62 -9.68 -11.78
N ALA A 368 6.17 -10.71 -12.43
CA ALA A 368 5.80 -11.07 -13.80
C ALA A 368 4.32 -11.46 -13.89
N TYR A 369 3.84 -12.25 -12.93
CA TYR A 369 2.44 -12.65 -12.84
C TYR A 369 1.51 -11.44 -12.60
N LEU A 370 1.87 -10.57 -11.65
CA LEU A 370 1.13 -9.34 -11.36
C LEU A 370 1.04 -8.42 -12.59
N LEU A 371 2.13 -8.22 -13.33
CA LEU A 371 2.13 -7.42 -14.55
C LEU A 371 1.18 -7.98 -15.62
N LEU A 372 1.21 -9.30 -15.83
CA LEU A 372 0.36 -9.97 -16.82
C LEU A 372 -1.13 -9.91 -16.45
N ARG A 373 -1.46 -9.86 -15.15
CA ARG A 373 -2.83 -9.69 -14.64
C ARG A 373 -3.29 -8.23 -14.63
N LEU A 374 -2.40 -7.29 -14.29
CA LEU A 374 -2.72 -5.86 -14.18
C LEU A 374 -2.86 -5.20 -15.55
N LEU A 375 -2.00 -5.54 -16.51
CA LEU A 375 -1.98 -4.96 -17.85
C LEU A 375 -3.30 -5.05 -18.64
N PRO A 376 -4.10 -6.12 -18.59
CA PRO A 376 -5.45 -6.16 -19.18
C PRO A 376 -6.52 -5.51 -18.29
N SER A 377 -6.32 -5.45 -16.97
CA SER A 377 -7.33 -4.97 -16.02
C SER A 377 -7.71 -3.51 -16.23
N LYS A 378 -8.91 -3.11 -15.79
CA LYS A 378 -9.32 -1.69 -15.74
C LYS A 378 -8.34 -0.86 -14.90
N ASP A 379 -7.71 -1.44 -13.88
CA ASP A 379 -6.77 -0.75 -13.00
C ASP A 379 -5.37 -0.57 -13.61
N GLY A 380 -5.04 -1.30 -14.69
CA GLY A 380 -3.77 -1.19 -15.40
C GLY A 380 -3.61 0.01 -16.32
N VAL A 381 -4.50 1.02 -16.29
CA VAL A 381 -4.44 2.17 -17.21
C VAL A 381 -3.12 2.94 -17.07
N VAL A 382 -2.67 3.18 -15.84
CA VAL A 382 -1.44 3.92 -15.55
C VAL A 382 -0.24 3.18 -16.11
N LEU A 383 -0.16 1.87 -15.84
CA LEU A 383 0.91 1.01 -16.35
C LEU A 383 0.93 0.93 -17.89
N ARG A 384 -0.24 0.74 -18.52
CA ARG A 384 -0.36 0.74 -19.99
C ARG A 384 0.12 2.05 -20.61
N ARG A 385 -0.26 3.20 -20.04
CA ARG A 385 0.20 4.52 -20.53
C ARG A 385 1.69 4.69 -20.35
N LEU A 386 2.23 4.24 -19.21
CA LEU A 386 3.65 4.34 -18.94
C LEU A 386 4.48 3.53 -19.94
N ILE A 387 4.04 2.32 -20.27
CA ILE A 387 4.65 1.52 -21.33
C ILE A 387 4.50 2.22 -22.70
N MET A 388 3.35 2.83 -22.99
CA MET A 388 3.14 3.56 -24.25
C MET A 388 4.04 4.77 -24.44
N THR A 389 4.53 5.39 -23.38
CA THR A 389 5.44 6.55 -23.45
C THR A 389 6.92 6.16 -23.47
N ALA A 390 7.24 4.93 -23.06
CA ALA A 390 8.59 4.42 -23.02
C ALA A 390 9.12 4.12 -24.44
N ASP A 391 10.44 4.14 -24.59
CA ASP A 391 11.07 3.72 -25.85
C ASP A 391 10.89 2.20 -26.06
N GLY A 392 10.33 1.84 -27.21
CA GLY A 392 10.07 0.44 -27.55
C GLY A 392 11.36 -0.38 -27.71
N ALA A 393 12.47 0.22 -28.15
CA ALA A 393 13.75 -0.50 -28.24
C ALA A 393 14.26 -0.87 -26.85
N SER A 394 14.18 0.04 -25.88
CA SER A 394 14.51 -0.23 -24.48
C SER A 394 13.63 -1.33 -23.85
N LEU A 395 12.33 -1.34 -24.13
CA LEU A 395 11.41 -2.39 -23.66
C LEU A 395 11.74 -3.76 -24.24
N VAL A 396 12.02 -3.83 -25.55
CA VAL A 396 12.40 -5.08 -26.23
C VAL A 396 13.75 -5.60 -25.72
N ARG A 397 14.72 -4.72 -25.53
CA ARG A 397 16.05 -5.07 -25.01
C ARG A 397 15.98 -5.73 -23.64
N ALA A 398 15.11 -5.22 -22.79
CA ALA A 398 14.88 -5.82 -21.49
C ALA A 398 14.07 -7.10 -21.53
N ALA A 399 13.05 -7.22 -22.39
CA ALA A 399 12.33 -8.48 -22.58
C ALA A 399 13.25 -9.63 -23.04
N VAL A 400 14.33 -9.30 -23.75
CA VAL A 400 15.37 -10.23 -24.21
C VAL A 400 16.48 -10.45 -23.17
N SER A 401 16.57 -9.62 -22.13
CA SER A 401 17.65 -9.68 -21.13
C SER A 401 17.61 -10.97 -20.30
N LYS A 402 18.74 -11.25 -19.62
CA LYS A 402 18.86 -12.41 -18.72
C LYS A 402 17.90 -12.28 -17.52
N GLU A 403 17.62 -11.07 -17.05
CA GLU A 403 16.69 -10.79 -15.94
C GLU A 403 15.24 -11.16 -16.29
N ALA A 404 14.83 -11.02 -17.55
CA ALA A 404 13.48 -11.34 -18.00
C ALA A 404 13.21 -12.86 -18.14
N LYS A 405 14.11 -13.75 -17.67
CA LYS A 405 13.93 -15.20 -17.76
C LYS A 405 12.66 -15.67 -17.03
N ALA A 406 12.39 -15.17 -15.84
CA ALA A 406 11.19 -15.51 -15.06
C ALA A 406 9.90 -15.03 -15.77
N PHE A 407 9.93 -13.81 -16.34
CA PHE A 407 8.82 -13.28 -17.13
C PHE A 407 8.54 -14.14 -18.37
N ARG A 408 9.59 -14.52 -19.12
CA ARG A 408 9.47 -15.40 -20.29
C ARG A 408 8.94 -16.79 -19.94
N PHE A 409 9.32 -17.32 -18.77
CA PHE A 409 8.80 -18.59 -18.29
C PHE A 409 7.30 -18.53 -17.99
N GLN A 410 6.81 -17.48 -17.34
CA GLN A 410 5.37 -17.29 -17.12
C GLN A 410 4.61 -17.09 -18.43
N LEU A 411 5.14 -16.29 -19.35
CA LEU A 411 4.56 -16.12 -20.68
C LEU A 411 4.47 -17.46 -21.43
N CYS A 412 5.53 -18.29 -21.35
CA CYS A 412 5.56 -19.63 -21.92
C CYS A 412 4.46 -20.53 -21.34
N LYS A 413 4.26 -20.52 -20.01
CA LYS A 413 3.20 -21.28 -19.34
C LYS A 413 1.80 -20.85 -19.81
N ILE A 414 1.55 -19.55 -19.90
CA ILE A 414 0.26 -19.01 -20.38
C ILE A 414 0.01 -19.40 -21.84
N ILE A 415 1.02 -19.27 -22.71
CA ILE A 415 0.92 -19.69 -24.11
C ILE A 415 0.64 -21.20 -24.21
N ALA A 416 1.31 -22.01 -23.39
CA ALA A 416 1.09 -23.45 -23.35
C ALA A 416 -0.35 -23.81 -22.90
N ASP A 417 -0.90 -23.10 -21.90
CA ASP A 417 -2.28 -23.29 -21.44
C ASP A 417 -3.29 -22.99 -22.56
N ILE A 418 -3.09 -21.90 -23.30
CA ILE A 418 -3.93 -21.52 -24.45
C ILE A 418 -3.83 -22.54 -25.59
N LEU A 419 -2.62 -22.99 -25.91
CA LEU A 419 -2.40 -24.00 -26.94
C LEU A 419 -3.06 -25.33 -26.57
N TYR A 420 -2.92 -25.76 -25.31
CA TYR A 420 -3.57 -26.95 -24.78
C TYR A 420 -5.10 -26.86 -24.90
N GLN A 421 -5.72 -25.74 -24.50
CA GLN A 421 -7.16 -25.54 -24.65
C GLN A 421 -7.62 -25.61 -26.11
N ARG A 422 -6.87 -25.01 -27.03
CA ARG A 422 -7.17 -25.10 -28.47
C ARG A 422 -7.04 -26.52 -28.99
N MET A 423 -6.01 -27.26 -28.58
CA MET A 423 -5.81 -28.66 -28.97
C MET A 423 -6.97 -29.54 -28.47
N VAL A 424 -7.38 -29.40 -27.21
CA VAL A 424 -8.52 -30.14 -26.64
C VAL A 424 -9.82 -29.79 -27.36
N LYS A 425 -10.07 -28.51 -27.66
CA LYS A 425 -11.26 -28.08 -28.41
C LYS A 425 -11.28 -28.62 -29.84
N ALA A 426 -10.13 -28.64 -30.52
CA ALA A 426 -10.00 -29.21 -31.86
C ALA A 426 -10.19 -30.72 -31.86
N LEU A 427 -9.63 -31.44 -30.88
CA LEU A 427 -9.84 -32.88 -30.70
C LEU A 427 -11.32 -33.20 -30.41
N GLY A 428 -11.99 -32.39 -29.59
CA GLY A 428 -13.41 -32.54 -29.27
C GLY A 428 -14.35 -32.29 -30.45
N GLN A 429 -13.92 -31.59 -31.50
CA GLN A 429 -14.68 -31.41 -32.74
C GLN A 429 -14.45 -32.51 -33.78
N LEU A 430 -13.37 -33.30 -33.66
CA LEU A 430 -13.02 -34.38 -34.59
C LEU A 430 -13.59 -35.76 -34.23
N MET A 431 -14.30 -35.88 -33.10
CA MET A 431 -14.91 -37.13 -32.64
C MET A 431 -16.41 -36.95 -32.45
N PRO A 432 -17.28 -37.78 -33.08
CA PRO A 432 -18.72 -37.67 -32.93
C PRO A 432 -19.15 -37.88 -31.47
N ALA A 433 -20.09 -37.04 -31.05
CA ALA A 433 -20.44 -36.71 -29.67
C ALA A 433 -21.20 -37.80 -28.88
N SER A 434 -20.72 -39.05 -28.85
CA SER A 434 -21.49 -40.15 -28.22
C SER A 434 -20.81 -40.97 -27.14
N GLN A 435 -19.66 -40.58 -26.54
CA GLN A 435 -19.11 -41.44 -25.47
C GLN A 435 -18.26 -40.84 -24.34
N TYR A 436 -18.07 -39.53 -24.22
CA TYR A 436 -17.18 -38.96 -23.18
C TYR A 436 -17.77 -37.80 -22.38
N SER A 437 -19.04 -37.91 -21.98
CA SER A 437 -19.68 -36.94 -21.08
C SER A 437 -19.38 -37.17 -19.59
N TYR A 438 -18.64 -38.20 -19.19
CA TYR A 438 -18.46 -38.51 -17.77
C TYR A 438 -17.02 -38.89 -17.44
N LYS A 439 -16.45 -38.17 -16.47
CA LYS A 439 -15.16 -38.38 -15.78
C LYS A 439 -13.90 -37.79 -16.42
N LEU A 440 -13.84 -36.46 -16.46
CA LEU A 440 -12.57 -35.75 -16.33
C LEU A 440 -12.33 -35.48 -14.82
N ARG A 441 -11.90 -36.50 -14.06
CA ARG A 441 -11.35 -36.31 -12.70
C ARG A 441 -9.85 -36.05 -12.83
N LEU A 442 -9.42 -34.85 -12.47
CA LEU A 442 -8.01 -34.52 -12.24
C LEU A 442 -7.49 -35.37 -11.07
N ALA A 443 -6.51 -36.23 -11.34
CA ALA A 443 -5.76 -36.95 -10.33
C ALA A 443 -4.54 -36.10 -9.90
N GLY A 444 -4.51 -35.69 -8.64
CA GLY A 444 -3.37 -35.07 -8.00
C GLY A 444 -3.65 -34.75 -6.53
N GLY A 445 -3.30 -35.68 -5.63
CA GLY A 445 -3.24 -35.44 -4.18
C GLY A 445 -3.95 -36.51 -3.34
N GLN A 446 -3.18 -37.33 -2.63
CA GLN A 446 -3.65 -38.30 -1.63
C GLN A 446 -4.34 -37.59 -0.46
N GLN A 447 -5.56 -38.03 -0.11
CA GLN A 447 -5.97 -38.30 1.27
C GLN A 447 -7.29 -39.06 1.26
N ASN A 448 -7.28 -40.25 1.86
CA ASN A 448 -8.48 -41.04 2.13
C ASN A 448 -9.28 -40.34 3.22
N THR A 449 -10.48 -39.86 2.91
CA THR A 449 -11.56 -39.76 3.91
C THR A 449 -12.89 -39.89 3.17
N GLU A 450 -13.67 -40.90 3.54
CA GLU A 450 -15.01 -41.17 3.02
C GLU A 450 -15.96 -40.01 3.36
N LEU A 451 -16.79 -39.58 2.41
CA LEU A 451 -18.02 -38.82 2.69
C LEU A 451 -19.04 -38.93 1.54
N HIS A 452 -20.30 -39.09 1.96
CA HIS A 452 -21.52 -39.41 1.21
C HIS A 452 -21.92 -38.41 0.09
N PRO A 453 -22.85 -38.81 -0.82
CA PRO A 453 -23.13 -38.12 -2.07
C PRO A 453 -24.19 -37.03 -1.91
N SER A 454 -23.79 -35.76 -1.88
CA SER A 454 -24.70 -34.64 -2.11
C SER A 454 -23.95 -33.36 -2.50
N ALA A 455 -23.45 -33.31 -3.73
CA ALA A 455 -23.13 -32.05 -4.38
C ALA A 455 -23.23 -32.25 -5.90
N ARG A 456 -24.31 -31.72 -6.48
CA ARG A 456 -24.46 -31.59 -7.93
C ARG A 456 -23.32 -30.71 -8.45
N LEU A 457 -22.77 -31.14 -9.57
CA LEU A 457 -21.71 -30.52 -10.39
C LEU A 457 -21.52 -29.01 -10.19
N SER A 458 -20.39 -28.64 -9.60
CA SER A 458 -19.76 -27.33 -9.72
C SER A 458 -18.29 -27.48 -10.10
N THR A 459 -18.02 -28.12 -11.24
CA THR A 459 -16.69 -28.10 -11.88
C THR A 459 -16.65 -27.00 -12.92
N SER A 460 -16.56 -25.74 -12.50
CA SER A 460 -16.41 -24.59 -13.41
C SER A 460 -15.70 -23.35 -12.82
N SER A 461 -14.98 -23.44 -11.69
CA SER A 461 -14.53 -22.23 -10.97
C SER A 461 -13.04 -21.86 -11.03
N THR A 462 -12.17 -22.49 -11.83
CA THR A 462 -10.75 -22.06 -11.95
C THR A 462 -10.20 -22.05 -13.39
N VAL A 463 -11.04 -21.74 -14.37
CA VAL A 463 -10.63 -21.63 -15.78
C VAL A 463 -10.49 -20.16 -16.16
N TYR A 464 -9.28 -19.61 -16.03
CA TYR A 464 -8.97 -18.25 -16.49
C TYR A 464 -9.09 -18.15 -18.01
N ASP A 465 -9.86 -17.17 -18.50
CA ASP A 465 -10.07 -16.90 -19.93
C ASP A 465 -8.88 -16.10 -20.52
N TYR A 466 -7.73 -16.76 -20.67
CA TYR A 466 -6.53 -16.16 -21.27
C TYR A 466 -6.72 -15.76 -22.75
N GLN A 467 -7.78 -16.24 -23.39
CA GLN A 467 -8.13 -15.91 -24.76
C GLN A 467 -8.68 -14.47 -24.89
N SER A 468 -9.36 -13.98 -23.85
CA SER A 468 -9.75 -12.56 -23.72
C SER A 468 -8.54 -11.62 -23.60
N LEU A 469 -7.47 -12.09 -22.95
CA LEU A 469 -6.23 -11.36 -22.68
C LEU A 469 -5.42 -11.08 -23.95
N LEU A 470 -5.30 -12.05 -24.87
CA LEU A 470 -4.61 -11.88 -26.15
C LEU A 470 -5.45 -11.15 -27.22
N SER A 471 -6.77 -11.10 -27.04
CA SER A 471 -7.68 -10.44 -27.97
C SER A 471 -7.90 -8.97 -27.67
N ASP A 472 -7.44 -8.46 -26.51
CA ASP A 472 -7.57 -7.06 -26.13
C ASP A 472 -6.89 -6.13 -27.16
N ARG A 473 -7.70 -5.27 -27.78
CA ARG A 473 -7.26 -4.24 -28.74
C ARG A 473 -6.19 -3.33 -28.13
N ARG A 474 -6.25 -3.06 -26.82
CA ARG A 474 -5.32 -2.17 -26.10
C ARG A 474 -3.92 -2.77 -26.04
N LEU A 475 -3.81 -4.06 -25.71
CA LEU A 475 -2.52 -4.76 -25.65
C LEU A 475 -1.91 -4.91 -27.04
N LYS A 476 -2.73 -5.17 -28.07
CA LYS A 476 -2.27 -5.19 -29.47
C LYS A 476 -1.68 -3.85 -29.90
N LEU A 477 -2.34 -2.73 -29.55
CA LEU A 477 -1.83 -1.39 -29.86
C LEU A 477 -0.49 -1.12 -29.16
N ILE A 478 -0.37 -1.47 -27.87
CA ILE A 478 0.88 -1.34 -27.12
C ILE A 478 2.00 -2.14 -27.78
N LEU A 479 1.74 -3.42 -28.09
CA LEU A 479 2.72 -4.31 -28.69
C LEU A 479 3.16 -3.83 -30.09
N SER A 480 2.20 -3.35 -30.90
CA SER A 480 2.48 -2.80 -32.23
C SER A 480 3.37 -1.56 -32.17
N LYS A 481 3.11 -0.65 -31.22
CA LYS A 481 3.91 0.57 -31.03
C LYS A 481 5.34 0.23 -30.59
N ILE A 482 5.47 -0.70 -29.64
CA ILE A 482 6.78 -1.15 -29.13
C ILE A 482 7.60 -1.76 -30.27
N LEU A 483 7.04 -2.71 -31.03
CA LEU A 483 7.74 -3.34 -32.15
C LEU A 483 8.09 -2.32 -33.24
N ASN A 484 7.20 -1.38 -33.56
CA ASN A 484 7.46 -0.36 -34.58
C ASN A 484 8.60 0.59 -34.15
N SER A 485 8.70 0.93 -32.86
CA SER A 485 9.82 1.72 -32.34
C SER A 485 11.13 0.93 -32.33
N ALA A 486 11.09 -0.35 -31.96
CA ALA A 486 12.25 -1.23 -31.90
C ALA A 486 12.78 -1.64 -33.29
N ARG A 487 11.94 -1.57 -34.35
CA ARG A 487 12.33 -1.86 -35.73
C ARG A 487 13.48 -0.97 -36.24
N LYS A 488 13.76 0.15 -35.57
CA LYS A 488 14.92 1.00 -35.85
C LYS A 488 16.27 0.34 -35.51
N GLU A 489 16.28 -0.71 -34.69
CA GLU A 489 17.47 -1.49 -34.31
C GLU A 489 17.36 -2.95 -34.82
N PRO A 490 17.88 -3.28 -36.02
CA PRO A 490 17.65 -4.59 -36.66
C PRO A 490 18.26 -5.77 -35.88
N ALA A 491 19.44 -5.58 -35.27
CA ALA A 491 20.08 -6.62 -34.45
C ALA A 491 19.27 -6.99 -33.21
N LEU A 492 18.59 -6.01 -32.60
CA LEU A 492 17.75 -6.22 -31.43
C LEU A 492 16.48 -7.00 -31.79
N MET A 493 15.86 -6.66 -32.92
CA MET A 493 14.69 -7.36 -33.44
C MET A 493 14.99 -8.83 -33.76
N LEU A 494 16.15 -9.12 -34.36
CA LEU A 494 16.56 -10.50 -34.63
C LEU A 494 16.67 -11.33 -33.35
N ARG A 495 17.30 -10.77 -32.30
CA ARG A 495 17.39 -11.43 -30.98
C ARG A 495 16.02 -11.62 -30.35
N PHE A 496 15.13 -10.64 -30.46
CA PHE A 496 13.76 -10.74 -29.98
C PHE A 496 12.98 -11.86 -30.68
N TYR A 497 13.02 -11.91 -32.01
CA TYR A 497 12.38 -12.97 -32.79
C TYR A 497 12.92 -14.36 -32.43
N TRP A 498 14.23 -14.50 -32.26
CA TRP A 498 14.83 -15.76 -31.82
C TRP A 498 14.33 -16.19 -30.44
N VAL A 499 14.32 -15.28 -29.47
CA VAL A 499 13.80 -15.57 -28.13
C VAL A 499 12.31 -15.92 -28.16
N SER A 500 11.50 -15.19 -28.92
CA SER A 500 10.07 -15.49 -29.10
C SER A 500 9.85 -16.86 -29.73
N PHE A 501 10.63 -17.22 -30.74
CA PHE A 501 10.58 -18.53 -31.39
C PHE A 501 10.91 -19.67 -30.43
N VAL A 502 11.99 -19.53 -29.66
CA VAL A 502 12.38 -20.51 -28.64
C VAL A 502 11.29 -20.65 -27.56
N THR A 503 10.72 -19.54 -27.09
CA THR A 503 9.62 -19.59 -26.11
C THR A 503 8.37 -20.27 -26.67
N PHE A 504 8.07 -20.08 -27.95
CA PHE A 504 6.90 -20.70 -28.60
C PHE A 504 7.07 -22.21 -28.79
N ILE A 505 8.28 -22.67 -29.17
CA ILE A 505 8.59 -24.10 -29.26
C ILE A 505 8.45 -24.76 -27.89
N ALA A 506 9.06 -24.16 -26.86
CA ALA A 506 8.97 -24.68 -25.49
C ALA A 506 7.51 -24.75 -25.00
N ALA A 507 6.71 -23.71 -25.27
CA ALA A 507 5.29 -23.70 -24.91
C ALA A 507 4.49 -24.78 -25.65
N SER A 508 4.78 -24.98 -26.94
CA SER A 508 4.13 -26.00 -27.77
C SER A 508 4.47 -27.42 -27.29
N ALA A 509 5.74 -27.68 -26.94
CA ALA A 509 6.17 -28.95 -26.37
C ALA A 509 5.48 -29.22 -25.01
N LEU A 510 5.37 -28.20 -24.15
CA LEU A 510 4.68 -28.31 -22.87
C LEU A 510 3.17 -28.58 -23.04
N ALA A 511 2.52 -27.89 -23.99
CA ALA A 511 1.11 -28.11 -24.31
C ALA A 511 0.86 -29.53 -24.84
N PHE A 512 1.72 -30.02 -25.75
CA PHE A 512 1.64 -31.37 -26.30
C PHE A 512 1.89 -32.44 -25.25
N HIS A 513 2.86 -32.23 -24.36
CA HIS A 513 3.12 -33.11 -23.23
C HIS A 513 1.90 -33.23 -22.31
N ARG A 514 1.23 -32.11 -21.99
CA ARG A 514 -0.01 -32.11 -21.21
C ARG A 514 -1.17 -32.80 -21.94
N LEU A 515 -1.27 -32.61 -23.25
CA LEU A 515 -2.25 -33.31 -24.09
C LEU A 515 -2.03 -34.83 -24.04
N LEU A 516 -0.79 -35.28 -24.23
CA LEU A 516 -0.42 -36.69 -24.14
C LEU A 516 -0.73 -37.30 -22.77
N ILE A 517 -0.43 -36.59 -21.68
CA ILE A 517 -0.80 -37.03 -20.32
C ILE A 517 -2.33 -37.12 -20.17
N SER A 518 -3.07 -36.14 -20.67
CA SER A 518 -4.54 -36.18 -20.57
C SER A 518 -5.16 -37.32 -21.41
N LEU A 519 -4.57 -37.62 -22.58
CA LEU A 519 -4.99 -38.73 -23.43
C LEU A 519 -4.59 -40.09 -22.85
N SER A 520 -3.38 -40.21 -22.29
CA SER A 520 -2.94 -41.47 -21.66
C SER A 520 -3.75 -41.77 -20.40
N ALA A 521 -4.06 -40.77 -19.59
CA ALA A 521 -4.97 -40.92 -18.45
C ALA A 521 -6.39 -41.33 -18.89
N ALA A 522 -6.87 -40.83 -20.03
CA ALA A 522 -8.16 -41.22 -20.60
C ALA A 522 -8.16 -42.65 -21.17
N TYR A 523 -7.07 -43.08 -21.81
CA TYR A 523 -6.93 -44.41 -22.41
C TYR A 523 -6.63 -45.52 -21.40
N ILE A 524 -5.87 -45.23 -20.34
CA ILE A 524 -5.49 -46.21 -19.29
C ILE A 524 -6.62 -46.35 -18.24
N GLY A 525 -7.56 -45.42 -18.21
CA GLY A 525 -8.65 -45.31 -17.23
C GLY A 525 -9.71 -46.42 -17.15
N PRO A 526 -9.79 -47.44 -18.04
CA PRO A 526 -10.68 -48.58 -17.81
C PRO A 526 -9.97 -49.94 -17.87
N ALA A 527 -8.71 -50.08 -17.44
CA ALA A 527 -8.15 -51.39 -17.12
C ALA A 527 -8.48 -51.75 -15.66
N SER A 528 -9.69 -52.26 -15.43
CA SER A 528 -10.14 -52.76 -14.13
C SER A 528 -9.22 -53.86 -13.61
N PHE A 529 -8.49 -53.60 -12.51
CA PHE A 529 -7.94 -54.64 -11.66
C PHE A 529 -9.11 -55.43 -11.05
N ILE A 530 -9.26 -56.68 -11.47
CA ILE A 530 -10.19 -57.66 -10.89
C ILE A 530 -9.78 -57.87 -9.42
N PRO A 531 -10.67 -57.68 -8.43
CA PRO A 531 -10.33 -57.93 -7.04
C PRO A 531 -10.24 -59.44 -6.77
N LYS A 532 -9.06 -59.93 -6.36
CA LYS A 532 -8.87 -61.29 -5.88
C LYS A 532 -9.72 -61.50 -4.62
N ARG A 533 -10.78 -62.30 -4.74
CA ARG A 533 -11.48 -62.91 -3.61
C ARG A 533 -10.62 -64.07 -3.09
N PHE A 534 -10.07 -63.93 -1.89
CA PHE A 534 -9.60 -65.07 -1.11
C PHE A 534 -10.68 -65.45 -0.11
N ALA A 535 -11.20 -66.66 -0.25
CA ALA A 535 -12.03 -67.32 0.75
C ALA A 535 -11.10 -67.84 1.86
N MET A 536 -11.41 -67.55 3.11
CA MET A 536 -10.94 -68.37 4.23
C MET A 536 -12.12 -69.22 4.71
N SER A 537 -11.88 -70.52 4.80
CA SER A 537 -12.82 -71.53 5.32
C SER A 537 -12.99 -71.39 6.82
N ALA A 538 -14.11 -71.97 7.28
CA ALA A 538 -14.67 -71.98 8.63
C ALA A 538 -13.70 -72.30 9.77
#